data_AF-A0A957EXI4-F1
#
_entry.id   AF-A0A957EXI4-F1
#
_cell.length_a   1.000
_cell.length_b   1.000
_cell.length_c   1.000
_cell.angle_alpha   90.00
_cell.angle_beta   90.00
_cell.angle_gamma   90.00
#
_symmetry.space_group_name_H-M   'P 1'
#
loop_
_entity.id
_entity.type
_entity.pdbx_description
1 polymer ?
#
loop_
_entity_poly.entity_id
_entity_poly.type
_entity_poly.pdbx_seq_one_letter_code
_entity_poly.pdbx_strand_id
1 'polypeptide(L)' 'MTLTEETKLIHLRDKATKPYLRERASALLQIATGACGAWVAQHGLLKARKTDTIYDWLNRYEA' A
#
# COMPACT_ATOMS: atom_id res chain seq x y z
N MET A 1 11.07 -5.30 3.13
CA MET A 1 11.14 -4.37 1.98
C MET A 1 12.57 -3.89 1.81
N THR A 2 13.13 -4.04 0.61
CA THR A 2 14.45 -3.52 0.22
C THR A 2 14.34 -2.07 -0.27
N LEU A 3 15.46 -1.33 -0.32
CA LEU A 3 15.49 0.05 -0.83
C LEU A 3 15.01 0.17 -2.29
N THR A 4 15.29 -0.85 -3.11
CA THR A 4 14.86 -0.91 -4.51
C THR A 4 13.35 -1.11 -4.63
N GLU A 5 12.78 -1.95 -3.78
CA GLU A 5 11.33 -2.19 -3.69
C GLU A 5 10.58 -0.94 -3.23
N GLU A 6 11.08 -0.28 -2.20
CA GLU A 6 10.53 0.99 -1.70
C GLU A 6 10.48 2.05 -2.80
N THR A 7 11.58 2.22 -3.53
CA THR A 7 11.67 3.19 -4.63
C THR A 7 10.67 2.90 -5.74
N LYS A 8 10.46 1.61 -6.09
CA LYS A 8 9.46 1.20 -7.09
C LYS A 8 8.04 1.51 -6.61
N LEU A 9 7.73 1.26 -5.33
CA LEU A 9 6.42 1.58 -4.75
C LEU A 9 6.20 3.09 -4.68
N ILE A 10 7.21 3.89 -4.33
CA ILE A 10 7.13 5.36 -4.37
C ILE A 10 6.83 5.84 -5.79
N HIS A 11 7.57 5.33 -6.78
CA HIS A 11 7.32 5.67 -8.18
C HIS A 11 5.91 5.28 -8.63
N LEU A 12 5.44 4.09 -8.24
CA LEU A 12 4.10 3.62 -8.54
C LEU A 12 3.03 4.49 -7.87
N ARG A 13 3.21 4.86 -6.61
CA ARG A 13 2.33 5.77 -5.85
C ARG A 13 2.19 7.11 -6.54
N ASP A 14 3.29 7.67 -7.05
CA ASP A 14 3.31 9.04 -7.54
C ASP A 14 2.96 9.15 -9.03
N LYS A 15 3.25 8.11 -9.83
CA LYS A 15 3.21 8.20 -11.30
C LYS A 15 2.25 7.22 -11.97
N ALA A 16 1.72 6.22 -11.26
CA ALA A 16 0.84 5.24 -11.92
C ALA A 16 -0.42 5.92 -12.47
N THR A 17 -0.73 5.66 -13.74
CA THR A 17 -1.94 6.19 -14.39
C THR A 17 -3.21 5.67 -13.73
N LYS A 18 -3.21 4.40 -13.28
CA LYS A 18 -4.38 3.74 -12.68
C LYS A 18 -4.49 4.08 -11.19
N PRO A 19 -5.59 4.70 -10.72
CA PRO A 19 -5.73 5.12 -9.32
C PRO A 19 -5.55 4.00 -8.30
N TYR A 20 -6.05 2.78 -8.57
CA TYR A 20 -5.92 1.66 -7.64
C TYR A 20 -4.46 1.21 -7.43
N LEU A 21 -3.57 1.45 -8.39
CA LEU A 21 -2.15 1.14 -8.23
C LEU A 21 -1.50 2.10 -7.24
N ARG A 22 -1.86 3.39 -7.32
CA ARG A 22 -1.38 4.40 -6.37
C ARG A 22 -1.87 4.11 -4.95
N GLU A 23 -3.15 3.74 -4.83
CA GLU A 23 -3.77 3.35 -3.55
C GLU A 23 -3.05 2.15 -2.92
N ARG A 24 -2.81 1.09 -3.69
CA ARG A 24 -2.07 -0.09 -3.23
C ARG A 24 -0.65 0.24 -2.80
N ALA A 25 0.08 1.00 -3.62
CA ALA A 25 1.45 1.40 -3.31
C ALA A 25 1.52 2.23 -2.02
N SER A 26 0.59 3.17 -1.84
CA SER A 26 0.46 3.94 -0.60
C SER A 26 0.23 3.04 0.62
N ALA A 27 -0.67 2.05 0.52
CA ALA A 27 -0.94 1.12 1.62
C ALA A 27 0.31 0.32 2.02
N LEU A 28 1.03 -0.24 1.04
CA LEU A 28 2.23 -1.04 1.27
C LEU A 28 3.36 -0.21 1.89
N LEU A 29 3.57 1.02 1.41
CA LEU A 29 4.56 1.94 1.97
C LEU A 29 4.26 2.26 3.44
N GLN A 30 3.00 2.53 3.79
CA GLN A 30 2.61 2.82 5.17
C GLN A 30 2.86 1.62 6.10
N ILE A 31 2.50 0.41 5.67
CA ILE A 31 2.77 -0.82 6.43
C ILE A 31 4.27 -1.00 6.63
N ALA A 32 5.06 -0.77 5.58
CA ALA A 32 6.51 -0.91 5.67
C ALA A 32 7.15 0.13 6.61
N THR A 33 6.53 1.29 6.81
CA THR A 33 6.93 2.27 7.84
C THR A 33 6.42 1.95 9.25
N GLY A 34 5.71 0.83 9.44
CA GLY A 34 5.25 0.34 10.74
C GLY A 34 3.77 0.59 11.05
N ALA A 35 2.98 1.12 10.11
CA ALA A 35 1.54 1.28 10.32
C ALA A 35 0.82 -0.08 10.33
N CYS A 36 -0.18 -0.25 11.20
CA CYS A 36 -0.98 -1.47 11.17
C CYS A 36 -1.98 -1.46 10.01
N GLY A 37 -2.22 -2.62 9.39
CA GLY A 37 -3.11 -2.75 8.23
C GLY A 37 -4.53 -2.27 8.48
N ALA A 38 -5.06 -2.48 9.70
CA ALA A 38 -6.39 -2.00 10.10
C ALA A 38 -6.47 -0.46 10.18
N TRP A 39 -5.39 0.20 10.65
CA TRP A 39 -5.33 1.66 10.68
C TRP A 39 -5.22 2.22 9.27
N VAL A 40 -4.37 1.63 8.43
CA VAL A 40 -4.23 2.01 7.01
C VAL A 40 -5.57 1.87 6.29
N ALA A 41 -6.31 0.79 6.55
CA ALA A 41 -7.62 0.55 5.95
C ALA A 41 -8.65 1.65 6.29
N GLN A 42 -8.62 2.20 7.49
CA GLN A 42 -9.60 3.19 7.95
C GLN A 42 -9.17 4.65 7.75
N HIS A 43 -7.86 4.92 7.86
CA HIS A 43 -7.33 6.30 7.94
C HIS A 43 -6.19 6.58 6.94
N GLY A 44 -5.52 5.54 6.44
CA GLY A 44 -4.33 5.69 5.60
C GLY A 44 -4.62 5.91 4.12
N LEU A 45 -5.87 5.75 3.69
CA LEU A 45 -6.29 5.82 2.28
C LEU A 45 -7.39 6.86 2.08
N LEU A 46 -7.54 7.34 0.83
CA LEU A 46 -8.57 8.30 0.46
C LEU A 46 -9.99 7.79 0.76
N LYS A 47 -10.20 6.48 0.69
CA LYS A 47 -11.46 5.82 1.03
C LYS A 47 -11.17 4.68 1.98
N ALA A 48 -12.01 4.55 3.01
CA ALA A 48 -11.94 3.43 3.91
C ALA A 48 -12.11 2.10 3.15
N ARG A 49 -11.34 1.09 3.55
CA ARG A 49 -11.34 -0.27 3.01
C ARG A 49 -11.58 -1.27 4.12
N LYS A 50 -11.89 -2.51 3.74
CA LYS A 50 -11.86 -3.63 4.66
C LYS A 50 -10.40 -3.95 4.99
N THR A 51 -10.12 -4.25 6.25
CA THR A 51 -8.80 -4.67 6.71
C THR A 51 -8.28 -5.86 5.90
N ASP A 52 -9.12 -6.84 5.59
CA ASP A 52 -8.77 -8.01 4.78
C ASP A 52 -8.25 -7.62 3.39
N THR A 53 -8.82 -6.59 2.77
CA THR A 53 -8.37 -6.10 1.46
C THR A 53 -6.94 -5.58 1.50
N ILE A 54 -6.52 -4.99 2.62
CA ILE A 54 -5.15 -4.52 2.79
C ILE A 54 -4.20 -5.71 2.92
N TYR A 55 -4.56 -6.72 3.72
CA TYR A 55 -3.77 -7.94 3.85
C TYR A 55 -3.72 -8.76 2.55
N ASP A 56 -4.79 -8.79 1.75
CA ASP A 56 -4.76 -9.39 0.42
C ASP A 56 -3.76 -8.72 -0.52
N TRP A 57 -3.61 -7.39 -0.44
CA TRP A 57 -2.61 -6.66 -1.21
C TRP A 57 -1.20 -6.95 -0.74
N LEU A 58 -0.99 -7.01 0.59
CA LEU A 58 0.29 -7.36 1.18
C LEU A 58 0.72 -8.78 0.80
N ASN A 59 -0.16 -9.76 1.02
CA ASN A 59 0.09 -11.17 0.68
C ASN A 59 0.42 -11.35 -0.81
N ARG A 60 -0.24 -10.59 -1.70
CA ARG A 60 0.06 -10.62 -3.14
C ARG A 60 1.40 -9.99 -3.49
N TYR A 61 1.84 -9.00 -2.72
CA TYR A 61 3.11 -8.33 -2.94
C TYR A 61 4.30 -9.17 -2.42
N GLU A 62 4.10 -9.93 -1.34
CA GLU A 62 5.12 -10.77 -0.70
C GLU A 62 5.27 -12.17 -1.32
N ALA A 63 4.30 -12.60 -2.14
CA ALA A 63 4.32 -13.88 -2.87
C ALA A 63 5.24 -13.84 -4.10
#